data_AF-A0A1Z7Z010-F1
#
_entry.id   AF-A0A1Z7Z010-F1
#
_cell.length_a   1.000
_cell.length_b   1.000
_cell.length_c   1.000
_cell.angle_alpha   90.00
_cell.angle_beta   90.00
_cell.angle_gamma   90.00
#
_symmetry.space_group_name_H-M   'P 1'
#
loop_
_entity.id
_entity.type
_entity.pdbx_description
1 polymer ?
#
loop_
_entity_poly.entity_id
_entity_poly.type
_entity_poly.pdbx_seq_one_letter_code
_entity_poly.pdbx_strand_id
1 'polypeptide(L)'
;MARLPVIVGFGGYNSAGRSSFHRGYQRMVIESLPLAQRQQTLADLACLMGLLTFSDGQYKDEGGTRFTLAQVDERLSTMILDRTLVRRIENQYYDVDALVWQQNMNMSHSSGQALEFIVDKKQLPNPIPAHWQVTEQEGKQVKVVFNGELNVKVDT
;
A
#
# COMPACT_ATOMS: atom_id res chain seq x y z
N MET A 1 48.55 -11.58 11.54
CA MET A 1 47.92 -10.48 12.30
C MET A 1 46.57 -10.19 11.66
N ALA A 2 45.45 -10.34 12.39
CA ALA A 2 44.12 -10.08 11.84
C ALA A 2 43.75 -8.59 12.01
N ARG A 3 43.10 -7.99 11.02
CA ARG A 3 42.61 -6.61 11.09
C ARG A 3 41.32 -6.57 11.92
N LEU A 4 41.21 -5.60 12.84
CA LEU A 4 39.98 -5.36 13.60
C LEU A 4 38.95 -4.63 12.72
N PRO A 5 37.76 -5.19 12.47
CA PRO A 5 36.69 -4.46 11.81
C PRO A 5 36.16 -3.36 12.72
N VAL A 6 36.07 -2.14 12.18
CA VAL A 6 35.54 -0.96 12.90
C VAL A 6 34.41 -0.32 12.09
N ILE A 7 33.37 0.17 12.77
CA ILE A 7 32.26 0.88 12.12
C ILE A 7 32.64 2.36 12.01
N VAL A 8 32.96 2.80 10.79
CA VAL A 8 33.31 4.22 10.50
C VAL A 8 32.13 5.02 9.93
N GLY A 9 30.98 4.37 9.74
CA GLY A 9 29.76 4.99 9.26
C GLY A 9 28.61 3.98 9.23
N PHE A 10 27.38 4.50 9.33
CA PHE A 10 26.16 3.70 9.23
C PHE A 10 25.01 4.58 8.70
N GLY A 11 24.04 3.93 8.07
CA GLY A 11 22.88 4.59 7.46
C GLY A 11 21.82 3.59 7.05
N GLY A 12 20.65 4.11 6.67
CA GLY A 12 19.48 3.31 6.31
C GLY A 12 18.19 4.03 6.68
N TYR A 13 17.06 3.47 6.25
CA TYR A 13 15.72 3.94 6.59
C TYR A 13 14.87 2.77 7.08
N ASN A 14 14.06 3.02 8.10
CA ASN A 14 13.02 2.10 8.56
C ASN A 14 11.80 2.91 9.05
N SER A 15 10.88 2.27 9.77
CA SER A 15 9.68 2.92 10.30
C SER A 15 9.97 4.06 11.31
N ALA A 16 11.17 4.14 11.87
CA ALA A 16 11.62 5.23 12.74
C ALA A 16 12.31 6.38 11.97
N GLY A 17 12.45 6.27 10.65
CA GLY A 17 13.12 7.26 9.80
C GLY A 17 14.58 6.93 9.51
N ARG A 18 15.40 7.97 9.33
CA ARG A 18 16.83 7.86 8.93
C ARG A 18 17.69 7.31 10.06
N SER A 19 18.53 6.31 9.82
CA SER A 19 19.41 5.76 10.87
C SER A 19 20.66 6.61 11.11
N SER A 20 21.25 7.21 10.08
CA SER A 20 22.45 8.03 10.22
C SER A 20 22.23 9.21 11.17
N PHE A 21 23.28 9.61 11.89
CA PHE A 21 23.22 10.61 12.96
C PHE A 21 22.21 10.25 14.07
N HIS A 22 21.92 8.96 14.25
CA HIS A 22 21.02 8.43 15.27
C HIS A 22 19.57 8.94 15.19
N ARG A 23 19.09 9.47 14.04
CA ARG A 23 17.71 10.03 13.97
C ARG A 23 16.63 9.00 14.25
N GLY A 24 16.78 7.78 13.72
CA GLY A 24 15.87 6.67 13.98
C GLY A 24 15.88 6.25 15.46
N TYR A 25 17.05 6.25 16.10
CA TYR A 25 17.16 6.03 17.54
C TYR A 25 16.44 7.15 18.33
N GLN A 26 16.67 8.41 17.98
CA GLN A 26 16.01 9.56 18.58
C GLN A 26 14.47 9.46 18.48
N ARG A 27 13.93 8.98 17.35
CA ARG A 27 12.49 8.73 17.23
C ARG A 27 11.99 7.63 18.17
N MET A 28 12.77 6.58 18.42
CA MET A 28 12.36 5.47 19.30
C MET A 28 12.28 5.87 20.78
N VAL A 29 13.08 6.84 21.22
CA VAL A 29 13.13 7.32 22.62
C VAL A 29 12.73 8.79 22.73
N ILE A 30 11.81 9.23 21.88
CA ILE A 30 11.49 10.65 21.63
C ILE A 30 11.07 11.41 22.90
N GLU A 31 10.37 10.73 23.81
CA GLU A 31 9.92 11.23 25.11
C GLU A 31 11.05 11.41 26.14
N SER A 32 12.19 10.75 25.92
CA SER A 32 13.37 10.82 26.79
C SER A 32 14.40 11.84 26.33
N LEU A 33 14.18 12.48 25.16
CA LEU A 33 15.14 13.45 24.61
C LEU A 33 15.00 14.83 25.27
N PRO A 34 16.12 15.58 25.41
CA PRO A 34 16.05 17.01 25.67
C PRO A 34 15.21 17.73 24.61
N LEU A 35 14.47 18.77 25.03
CA LEU A 35 13.50 19.47 24.18
C LEU A 35 14.06 19.85 22.80
N ALA A 36 15.25 20.44 22.75
CA ALA A 36 15.87 20.83 21.48
C ALA A 36 16.13 19.65 20.53
N GLN A 37 16.56 18.49 21.06
CA GLN A 37 16.77 17.29 20.24
C GLN A 37 15.44 16.67 19.79
N ARG A 38 14.44 16.70 20.66
CA ARG A 38 13.09 16.24 20.33
C ARG A 38 12.51 17.05 19.15
N GLN A 39 12.54 18.37 19.27
CA GLN A 39 12.04 19.28 18.23
C GLN A 39 12.81 19.11 16.91
N GLN A 40 14.14 19.00 16.96
CA GLN A 40 14.94 18.76 15.76
C GLN A 40 14.62 17.42 15.10
N THR A 41 14.41 16.37 15.90
CA THR A 41 14.05 15.03 15.40
C THR A 41 12.69 15.06 14.70
N LEU A 42 11.70 15.75 15.29
CA LEU A 42 10.40 15.93 14.66
C LEU A 42 10.49 16.75 13.37
N ALA A 43 11.31 17.80 13.32
CA ALA A 43 11.48 18.60 12.10
C ALA A 43 12.16 17.79 10.97
N ASP A 44 13.17 16.98 11.31
CA ASP A 44 13.81 16.06 10.36
C ASP A 44 12.80 15.03 9.81
N LEU A 45 11.93 14.48 10.68
CA LEU A 45 10.86 13.57 10.27
C LEU A 45 9.79 14.27 9.43
N ALA A 46 9.38 15.49 9.79
CA ALA A 46 8.41 16.28 9.02
C ALA A 46 8.89 16.52 7.59
N CYS A 47 10.19 16.81 7.42
CA CYS A 47 10.79 16.91 6.10
C CYS A 47 10.80 15.56 5.36
N LEU A 48 11.15 14.47 6.05
CA LEU A 48 11.17 13.12 5.45
C LEU A 48 9.77 12.65 5.02
N MET A 49 8.74 13.06 5.75
CA MET A 49 7.33 12.77 5.47
C MET A 49 6.74 13.68 4.38
N GLY A 50 7.50 14.64 3.86
CA GLY A 50 7.02 15.61 2.87
C GLY A 50 6.05 16.66 3.43
N LEU A 51 5.92 16.77 4.75
CA LEU A 51 5.06 17.77 5.39
C LEU A 51 5.68 19.17 5.36
N LEU A 52 7.02 19.22 5.41
CA LEU A 52 7.80 20.45 5.38
C LEU A 52 8.96 20.32 4.40
N THR A 53 9.44 21.46 3.93
CA THR A 53 10.71 21.60 3.21
C THR A 53 11.62 22.53 3.99
N PHE A 54 12.93 22.29 3.97
CA PHE A 54 13.90 23.19 4.57
C PHE A 54 14.62 23.98 3.47
N SER A 55 14.36 25.28 3.39
CA SER A 55 14.96 26.21 2.41
C SER A 55 15.23 27.56 3.07
N ASP A 56 16.31 28.23 2.66
CA ASP A 56 16.71 29.55 3.20
C ASP A 56 16.84 29.58 4.74
N GLY A 57 17.26 28.46 5.34
CA GLY A 57 17.37 28.34 6.81
C GLY A 57 16.03 28.22 7.53
N GLN A 58 14.93 27.94 6.83
CA GLN A 58 13.58 27.89 7.39
C GLN A 58 12.81 26.65 6.95
N TYR A 59 11.96 26.15 7.84
CA TYR A 59 10.99 25.10 7.52
C TYR A 59 9.72 25.74 6.95
N LYS A 60 9.23 25.24 5.82
CA LYS A 60 8.03 25.72 5.13
C LYS A 60 7.13 24.56 4.72
N ASP A 61 5.82 24.70 4.89
CA ASP A 61 4.85 23.77 4.29
C ASP A 61 4.63 24.06 2.80
N GLU A 62 3.77 23.27 2.15
CA GLU A 62 3.40 23.44 0.74
C GLU A 62 2.76 24.82 0.45
N GLY A 63 2.05 25.39 1.44
CA GLY A 63 1.46 26.74 1.36
C GLY A 63 2.45 27.88 1.59
N GLY A 64 3.71 27.58 1.90
CA GLY A 64 4.75 28.57 2.23
C GLY A 64 4.71 29.08 3.67
N THR A 65 3.85 28.51 4.52
CA THR A 65 3.79 28.85 5.96
C THR A 65 5.08 28.42 6.63
N ARG A 66 5.68 29.33 7.38
CA ARG A 66 6.95 29.09 8.07
C ARG A 66 6.71 28.44 9.43
N PHE A 67 7.57 27.48 9.78
CA PHE A 67 7.56 26.79 11.06
C PHE A 67 8.88 26.98 11.79
N THR A 68 8.80 27.30 13.07
CA THR A 68 9.90 27.10 14.02
C THR A 68 9.92 25.66 14.52
N LEU A 69 11.05 25.22 15.08
CA LEU A 69 11.17 23.90 15.72
C LEU A 69 10.10 23.67 16.80
N ALA A 70 9.78 24.70 17.59
CA ALA A 70 8.72 24.63 18.60
C ALA A 70 7.32 24.48 17.98
N GLN A 71 7.05 25.14 16.84
CA GLN A 71 5.78 25.01 16.14
C GLN A 71 5.62 23.64 15.47
N VAL A 72 6.70 23.04 14.97
CA VAL A 72 6.67 21.66 14.47
C VAL A 72 6.24 20.72 15.59
N ASP A 73 6.83 20.87 16.76
CA ASP A 73 6.49 20.07 17.94
C ASP A 73 5.03 20.26 18.36
N GLU A 74 4.61 21.50 18.56
CA GLU A 74 3.25 21.82 18.99
C GLU A 74 2.17 21.35 18.01
N ARG A 75 2.41 21.50 16.69
CA ARG A 75 1.35 21.36 15.67
C ARG A 75 1.40 20.05 14.90
N LEU A 76 2.58 19.45 14.75
CA LEU A 76 2.77 18.28 13.88
C LEU A 76 3.18 17.03 14.65
N SER A 77 3.53 17.11 15.93
CA SER A 77 4.03 15.95 16.69
C SER A 77 3.06 14.77 16.66
N THR A 78 1.78 14.97 16.96
CA THR A 78 0.77 13.89 16.93
C THR A 78 0.76 13.16 15.59
N MET A 79 0.65 13.91 14.48
CA MET A 79 0.65 13.33 13.13
C MET A 79 1.95 12.55 12.83
N ILE A 80 3.11 13.11 13.20
CA ILE A 80 4.42 12.48 12.97
C ILE A 80 4.53 11.19 13.78
N LEU A 81 4.15 11.22 15.05
CA LEU A 81 4.26 10.09 15.96
C LEU A 81 3.31 8.96 15.55
N ASP A 82 2.07 9.28 15.19
CA ASP A 82 1.06 8.31 14.77
C ASP A 82 1.38 7.65 13.41
N ARG A 83 2.16 8.33 12.56
CA ARG A 83 2.56 7.85 11.22
C ARG A 83 3.99 7.30 11.15
N THR A 84 4.58 6.98 12.29
CA THR A 84 5.91 6.35 12.38
C THR A 84 5.85 5.12 13.28
N LEU A 85 6.90 4.29 13.27
CA LEU A 85 6.96 2.98 13.95
C LEU A 85 5.90 1.98 13.44
N VAL A 86 5.63 0.94 14.23
CA VAL A 86 4.61 -0.08 13.95
C VAL A 86 3.23 0.53 14.14
N ARG A 87 2.40 0.40 13.11
CA ARG A 87 1.05 0.95 13.03
C ARG A 87 0.21 0.16 12.03
N ARG A 88 -1.08 0.48 11.91
CA ARG A 88 -1.94 -0.10 10.88
C ARG A 88 -1.36 0.18 9.48
N ILE A 89 -1.39 -0.82 8.61
CA ILE A 89 -0.98 -0.66 7.21
C ILE A 89 -1.88 0.41 6.58
N GLU A 90 -1.24 1.40 5.97
CA GLU A 90 -1.92 2.52 5.30
C GLU A 90 -2.40 2.13 3.91
N ASN A 91 -3.50 2.73 3.45
CA ASN A 91 -4.13 2.40 2.16
C ASN A 91 -3.25 2.64 0.94
N GLN A 92 -2.16 3.40 1.09
CA GLN A 92 -1.15 3.56 0.04
C GLN A 92 -0.42 2.26 -0.32
N TYR A 93 -0.45 1.25 0.57
CA TYR A 93 0.06 -0.08 0.31
C TYR A 93 -1.05 -1.01 -0.17
N TYR A 94 -2.07 -1.21 0.66
CA TYR A 94 -3.31 -1.94 0.37
C TYR A 94 -4.31 -1.75 1.52
N ASP A 95 -5.58 -1.99 1.25
CA ASP A 95 -6.60 -2.04 2.30
C ASP A 95 -6.58 -3.43 2.97
N VAL A 96 -6.19 -3.48 4.24
CA VAL A 96 -6.15 -4.75 5.00
C VAL A 96 -7.54 -5.32 5.28
N ASP A 97 -8.59 -4.50 5.21
CA ASP A 97 -9.97 -4.92 5.44
C ASP A 97 -10.67 -5.30 4.12
N ALA A 98 -10.05 -5.03 2.97
CA ALA A 98 -10.59 -5.29 1.63
C ALA A 98 -9.49 -5.77 0.67
N LEU A 99 -8.80 -6.85 1.04
CA LEU A 99 -7.81 -7.49 0.18
C LEU A 99 -8.50 -8.15 -1.02
N VAL A 100 -8.04 -7.82 -2.23
CA VAL A 100 -8.55 -8.42 -3.46
C VAL A 100 -8.07 -9.86 -3.59
N TRP A 101 -9.00 -10.78 -3.78
CA TRP A 101 -8.71 -12.19 -4.06
C TRP A 101 -9.83 -12.81 -4.89
N GLN A 102 -9.61 -14.05 -5.33
CA GLN A 102 -10.58 -14.76 -6.18
C GLN A 102 -11.28 -15.88 -5.43
N GLN A 103 -12.60 -15.75 -5.30
CA GLN A 103 -13.45 -16.81 -4.79
C GLN A 103 -13.86 -17.77 -5.91
N ASN A 104 -13.85 -19.07 -5.61
CA ASN A 104 -14.53 -20.04 -6.46
C ASN A 104 -16.04 -19.85 -6.29
N MET A 105 -16.73 -19.61 -7.40
CA MET A 105 -18.18 -19.58 -7.45
C MET A 105 -18.66 -20.69 -8.38
N ASN A 106 -19.45 -21.61 -7.82
CA ASN A 106 -20.11 -22.65 -8.60
C ASN A 106 -21.53 -22.19 -8.92
N MET A 107 -21.82 -22.06 -10.21
CA MET A 107 -23.11 -21.64 -10.72
C MET A 107 -23.85 -22.82 -11.32
N SER A 108 -25.08 -23.02 -10.86
CA SER A 108 -26.03 -23.99 -11.41
C SER A 108 -27.33 -23.27 -11.80
N HIS A 109 -28.13 -23.92 -12.63
CA HIS A 109 -29.41 -23.38 -13.06
C HIS A 109 -30.45 -23.49 -11.94
N SER A 110 -31.32 -22.48 -11.80
CA SER A 110 -32.35 -22.45 -10.74
C SER A 110 -33.67 -23.14 -11.13
N SER A 111 -33.95 -23.33 -12.42
CA SER A 111 -35.28 -23.70 -12.94
C SER A 111 -35.28 -24.86 -13.94
N GLY A 112 -34.22 -25.66 -13.98
CA GLY A 112 -34.04 -26.75 -14.96
C GLY A 112 -33.72 -26.28 -16.39
N GLN A 113 -33.55 -24.97 -16.60
CA GLN A 113 -33.13 -24.39 -17.88
C GLN A 113 -31.61 -24.45 -18.05
N ALA A 114 -31.14 -24.61 -19.28
CA ALA A 114 -29.71 -24.54 -19.59
C ALA A 114 -29.11 -23.20 -19.17
N LEU A 115 -27.85 -23.19 -18.73
CA LEU A 115 -27.11 -21.95 -18.54
C LEU A 115 -26.73 -21.39 -19.91
N GLU A 116 -26.94 -20.10 -20.08
CA GLU A 116 -26.65 -19.37 -21.31
C GLU A 116 -25.86 -18.09 -21.00
N PHE A 117 -24.80 -17.84 -21.75
CA PHE A 117 -24.12 -16.55 -21.77
C PHE A 117 -23.50 -16.23 -23.15
N ILE A 118 -23.24 -14.94 -23.38
CA ILE A 118 -22.52 -14.45 -24.56
C ILE A 118 -21.13 -14.00 -24.12
N VAL A 119 -20.11 -14.37 -24.90
CA VAL A 119 -18.72 -14.03 -24.61
C VAL A 119 -17.96 -13.78 -25.92
N ASP A 120 -16.84 -13.05 -25.86
CA ASP A 120 -15.92 -12.97 -26.99
C ASP A 120 -15.36 -14.36 -27.33
N LYS A 121 -15.29 -14.72 -28.63
CA LYS A 121 -14.74 -16.02 -29.07
C LYS A 121 -13.34 -16.31 -28.52
N LYS A 122 -12.51 -15.28 -28.31
CA LYS A 122 -11.13 -15.38 -27.77
C LYS A 122 -11.07 -15.67 -26.26
N GLN A 123 -12.16 -15.47 -25.53
CA GLN A 123 -12.26 -15.69 -24.08
C GLN A 123 -12.79 -17.11 -23.75
N LEU A 124 -13.16 -17.89 -24.77
CA LEU A 124 -13.52 -19.29 -24.56
C LEU A 124 -12.33 -20.10 -24.00
N PRO A 125 -12.59 -21.08 -23.12
CA PRO A 125 -11.57 -22.02 -22.72
C PRO A 125 -11.00 -22.78 -23.93
N ASN A 126 -9.74 -23.18 -23.82
CA ASN A 126 -9.08 -24.05 -24.79
C ASN A 126 -8.43 -25.24 -24.05
N PRO A 127 -8.93 -26.48 -24.22
CA PRO A 127 -10.04 -26.88 -25.09
C PRO A 127 -11.41 -26.42 -24.57
N ILE A 128 -12.36 -26.24 -25.50
CA ILE A 128 -13.76 -25.95 -25.14
C ILE A 128 -14.33 -27.19 -24.42
N PRO A 129 -15.01 -27.03 -23.27
CA PRO A 129 -15.61 -28.16 -22.58
C PRO A 129 -16.61 -28.92 -23.46
N ALA A 130 -16.53 -30.25 -23.46
CA ALA A 130 -17.30 -31.10 -24.38
C ALA A 130 -18.83 -30.97 -24.26
N HIS A 131 -19.32 -30.49 -23.11
CA HIS A 131 -20.74 -30.30 -22.84
C HIS A 131 -21.26 -28.90 -23.25
N TRP A 132 -20.39 -28.03 -23.80
CA TRP A 132 -20.77 -26.69 -24.27
C TRP A 132 -21.23 -26.72 -25.72
N GLN A 133 -22.39 -26.13 -25.98
CA GLN A 133 -22.88 -25.82 -27.31
C GLN A 133 -22.53 -24.36 -27.61
N VAL A 134 -21.69 -24.14 -28.62
CA VAL A 134 -21.18 -22.81 -28.99
C VAL A 134 -21.71 -22.43 -30.37
N THR A 135 -22.42 -21.31 -30.45
CA THR A 135 -22.98 -20.77 -31.70
C THR A 135 -22.38 -19.41 -31.99
N GLU A 136 -21.83 -19.21 -33.19
CA GLU A 136 -21.29 -17.91 -33.59
C GLU A 136 -22.39 -16.84 -33.67
N GLN A 137 -22.04 -15.61 -33.30
CA GLN A 137 -22.87 -14.42 -33.38
C GLN A 137 -22.12 -13.31 -34.13
N GLU A 138 -22.82 -12.24 -34.47
CA GLU A 138 -22.18 -11.06 -35.07
C GLU A 138 -21.11 -10.45 -34.12
N GLY A 139 -20.12 -9.75 -34.69
CA GLY A 139 -19.14 -9.02 -33.87
C GLY A 139 -18.10 -9.88 -33.14
N LYS A 140 -17.78 -11.10 -33.61
CA LYS A 140 -16.82 -12.04 -32.99
C LYS A 140 -17.24 -12.56 -31.61
N GLN A 141 -18.52 -12.42 -31.28
CA GLN A 141 -19.11 -13.02 -30.10
C GLN A 141 -19.60 -14.44 -30.39
N VAL A 142 -19.75 -15.22 -29.34
CA VAL A 142 -20.34 -16.55 -29.38
C VAL A 142 -21.37 -16.67 -28.27
N LYS A 143 -22.47 -17.33 -28.56
CA LYS A 143 -23.45 -17.77 -27.57
C LYS A 143 -23.05 -19.17 -27.10
N VAL A 144 -22.91 -19.33 -25.79
CA VAL A 144 -22.61 -20.62 -25.14
C VAL A 144 -23.85 -21.09 -24.40
N VAL A 145 -24.27 -22.33 -24.63
CA VAL A 145 -25.39 -22.99 -23.95
C VAL A 145 -24.93 -24.35 -23.44
N PHE A 146 -25.19 -24.67 -22.17
CA PHE A 146 -24.86 -25.97 -21.59
C PHE A 146 -25.74 -26.31 -20.39
N ASN A 147 -25.86 -27.62 -20.13
CA ASN A 147 -26.50 -28.14 -18.93
C ASN A 147 -25.41 -28.62 -17.97
N GLY A 148 -25.46 -28.18 -16.71
CA GLY A 148 -24.50 -28.57 -15.69
C GLY A 148 -24.08 -27.41 -14.80
N GLU A 149 -22.91 -27.55 -14.20
CA GLU A 149 -22.29 -26.57 -13.30
C GLU A 149 -21.20 -25.78 -14.02
N LEU A 150 -21.11 -24.49 -13.71
CA LEU A 150 -20.01 -23.63 -14.15
C LEU A 150 -19.24 -23.12 -12.94
N ASN A 151 -17.98 -23.55 -12.84
CA ASN A 151 -17.06 -23.02 -11.85
C ASN A 151 -16.32 -21.82 -12.43
N VAL A 152 -16.50 -20.66 -11.82
CA VAL A 152 -15.79 -19.42 -12.17
C VAL A 152 -14.98 -18.91 -10.98
N LYS A 153 -13.96 -18.11 -11.30
CA LYS A 153 -13.27 -17.27 -10.33
C LYS A 153 -13.88 -15.88 -10.38
N VAL A 154 -14.34 -15.38 -9.23
CA VAL A 154 -14.88 -14.03 -9.09
C VAL A 154 -13.96 -13.24 -8.18
N ASP A 155 -13.56 -12.05 -8.62
CA ASP A 155 -12.80 -11.13 -7.79
C ASP A 155 -13.70 -10.59 -6.67
N THR A 156 -13.18 -10.60 -5.44
CA THR A 156 -13.83 -10.12 -4.21
C THR A 156 -12.90 -9.27 -3.40
#